data_AF-A0AAI8IP97-F1
#
_entry.id   AF-A0AAI8IP97-F1
#
_cell.length_a   1.000
_cell.length_b   1.000
_cell.length_c   1.000
_cell.angle_alpha   90.00
_cell.angle_beta   90.00
_cell.angle_gamma   90.00
#
_symmetry.space_group_name_H-M   'P 1'
#
loop_
_entity.id
_entity.type
_entity.pdbx_description
1 polymer ?
#
loop_
_entity_poly.entity_id
_entity_poly.type
_entity_poly.pdbx_seq_one_letter_code
_entity_poly.pdbx_strand_id
1 'polypeptide(L)'
;MPRRHRARQEPRAGRRAQRPKDVLHGPRGHRGDAFRCLGCRRDVPVRALGTAHRNHCPYCLTSRHVDGRAPGDRGEECRAPMDALTLAVRDDGEWLLIHRCRACGTLKANRPAGDDHPLALIRLALRPLADPGLAHLTGVVPGT
;
A
#
# COMPACT_ATOMS: atom_id res chain seq x y z
N MET A 1 31.85 -22.50 -36.09
CA MET A 1 30.55 -22.78 -35.46
C MET A 1 30.17 -21.60 -34.57
N PRO A 2 29.28 -20.68 -34.99
CA PRO A 2 28.93 -19.53 -34.17
C PRO A 2 28.02 -19.99 -33.02
N ARG A 3 28.41 -19.63 -31.78
CA ARG A 3 27.66 -19.94 -30.56
C ARG A 3 26.33 -19.18 -30.60
N ARG A 4 25.22 -19.91 -30.68
CA ARG A 4 23.87 -19.33 -30.51
C ARG A 4 23.77 -18.70 -29.12
N HIS A 5 23.74 -17.38 -29.06
CA HIS A 5 23.28 -16.66 -27.88
C HIS A 5 21.81 -17.02 -27.64
N ARG A 6 21.54 -17.80 -26.58
CA ARG A 6 20.17 -18.00 -26.10
C ARG A 6 19.67 -16.64 -25.61
N ALA A 7 18.71 -16.07 -26.34
CA ALA A 7 17.94 -14.93 -25.88
C ALA A 7 17.36 -15.25 -24.50
N ARG A 8 17.70 -14.41 -23.51
CA ARG A 8 17.03 -14.43 -22.20
C ARG A 8 15.55 -14.13 -22.48
N GLN A 9 14.68 -15.10 -22.21
CA GLN A 9 13.25 -14.89 -22.26
C GLN A 9 12.91 -13.93 -21.13
N GLU A 10 12.45 -12.73 -21.46
CA GLU A 10 11.91 -11.80 -20.47
C GLU A 10 10.69 -12.44 -19.81
N PRO A 11 10.58 -12.41 -18.47
CA PRO A 11 9.43 -12.96 -17.80
C PRO A 11 8.21 -12.12 -18.20
N ARG A 12 7.22 -12.77 -18.82
CA ARG A 12 5.92 -12.18 -19.16
C ARG A 12 5.39 -11.41 -17.94
N ALA A 13 4.91 -10.19 -18.17
CA ALA A 13 4.23 -9.31 -17.21
C ALA A 13 2.95 -9.97 -16.67
N GLY A 14 3.11 -11.00 -15.83
CA GLY A 14 2.04 -11.60 -15.07
C GLY A 14 1.82 -10.77 -13.81
N ARG A 15 0.57 -10.37 -13.54
CA ARG A 15 0.17 -9.76 -12.27
C ARG A 15 0.74 -10.60 -11.13
N ARG A 16 1.65 -10.03 -10.33
CA ARG A 16 2.28 -10.76 -9.23
C ARG A 16 1.20 -11.11 -8.21
N ALA A 17 0.87 -12.40 -8.13
CA ALA A 17 -0.08 -12.91 -7.16
C ALA A 17 0.49 -12.68 -5.75
N GLN A 18 -0.28 -12.03 -4.89
CA GLN A 18 0.12 -11.87 -3.51
C GLN A 18 0.08 -13.24 -2.85
N ARG A 19 1.19 -13.66 -2.22
CA ARG A 19 1.24 -14.93 -1.50
C ARG A 19 0.17 -14.89 -0.39
N PRO A 20 -0.79 -15.84 -0.38
CA PRO A 20 -1.70 -15.99 0.75
C PRO A 20 -0.89 -16.25 2.00
N LYS A 21 -1.20 -15.55 3.08
CA LYS A 21 -0.71 -15.84 4.43
C LYS A 21 -1.91 -15.81 5.35
N ASP A 22 -1.90 -16.69 6.34
CA ASP A 22 -2.81 -16.57 7.47
C ASP A 22 -2.41 -15.34 8.27
N VAL A 23 -3.16 -14.26 8.08
CA VAL A 23 -2.95 -13.02 8.81
C VAL A 23 -3.80 -13.03 10.07
N LEU A 24 -3.16 -12.78 11.20
CA LEU A 24 -3.83 -12.66 12.50
C LEU A 24 -4.14 -11.19 12.75
N HIS A 25 -5.39 -10.87 13.09
CA HIS A 25 -5.88 -9.49 13.19
C HIS A 25 -6.33 -9.07 14.60
N GLY A 26 -6.48 -10.03 15.53
CA GLY A 26 -6.96 -9.80 16.89
C GLY A 26 -5.85 -9.50 17.90
N PRO A 27 -6.20 -8.93 19.07
CA PRO A 27 -5.29 -8.89 20.22
C PRO A 27 -4.86 -10.33 20.53
N ARG A 28 -3.55 -10.57 20.72
CA ARG A 28 -2.96 -11.91 20.94
C ARG A 28 -2.96 -12.87 19.74
N GLY A 29 -3.20 -12.38 18.53
CA GLY A 29 -3.10 -13.22 17.33
C GLY A 29 -4.34 -14.07 17.02
N HIS A 30 -5.52 -13.69 17.54
CA HIS A 30 -6.77 -14.34 17.12
C HIS A 30 -7.19 -13.89 15.71
N ARG A 31 -7.93 -14.75 14.99
CA ARG A 31 -8.54 -14.41 13.69
C ARG A 31 -9.66 -13.40 13.93
N GLY A 32 -9.39 -12.13 13.67
CA GLY A 32 -10.43 -11.10 13.52
C GLY A 32 -10.77 -10.95 12.05
N ASP A 33 -12.04 -10.78 11.74
CA ASP A 33 -12.56 -10.51 10.39
C ASP A 33 -12.66 -9.00 10.08
N ALA A 34 -12.50 -8.15 11.09
CA ALA A 34 -12.46 -6.71 10.97
C ALA A 34 -11.45 -6.05 11.94
N PHE A 35 -11.10 -4.80 11.66
CA PHE A 35 -10.40 -3.92 12.60
C PHE A 35 -11.06 -2.56 12.66
N ARG A 36 -10.90 -1.86 13.79
CA ARG A 36 -11.39 -0.49 13.94
C ARG A 36 -10.34 0.51 13.44
N CYS A 37 -10.72 1.34 12.47
CA CYS A 37 -9.84 2.35 11.88
C CYS A 37 -9.40 3.39 12.92
N LEU A 38 -8.10 3.69 12.99
CA LEU A 38 -7.56 4.72 13.89
C LEU A 38 -7.78 6.15 13.38
N GLY A 39 -8.05 6.34 12.08
CA GLY A 39 -8.33 7.65 11.49
C GLY A 39 -9.80 8.06 11.62
N CYS A 40 -10.72 7.24 11.11
CA CYS A 40 -12.15 7.57 11.03
C CYS A 40 -13.05 6.73 11.94
N ARG A 41 -12.49 5.84 12.75
CA ARG A 41 -13.19 5.02 13.77
C ARG A 41 -14.22 4.01 13.25
N ARG A 42 -14.39 3.87 11.93
CA ARG A 42 -15.21 2.84 11.29
C ARG A 42 -14.61 1.44 11.50
N ASP A 43 -15.47 0.43 11.54
CA ASP A 43 -15.05 -0.97 11.46
C ASP A 43 -14.82 -1.37 10.00
N VAL A 44 -13.70 -2.04 9.76
CA VAL A 44 -13.09 -2.22 8.45
C VAL A 44 -12.82 -3.72 8.30
N PRO A 45 -13.52 -4.42 7.39
CA PRO A 45 -13.23 -5.82 7.07
C PRO A 45 -11.74 -6.04 6.76
N VAL A 46 -11.17 -7.18 7.13
CA VAL A 46 -9.75 -7.47 6.80
C VAL A 46 -9.61 -8.09 5.41
N ARG A 47 -10.69 -8.70 4.92
CA ARG A 47 -10.74 -9.32 3.58
C ARG A 47 -11.23 -8.31 2.57
N ALA A 48 -10.53 -8.23 1.45
CA ALA A 48 -10.93 -7.44 0.30
C ALA A 48 -10.41 -8.07 -0.99
N LEU A 49 -11.06 -7.74 -2.11
CA LEU A 49 -10.53 -8.12 -3.41
C LEU A 49 -9.20 -7.40 -3.68
N GLY A 50 -8.28 -8.04 -4.38
CA GLY A 50 -7.00 -7.44 -4.75
C GLY A 50 -5.91 -7.46 -3.66
N THR A 51 -6.25 -7.69 -2.38
CA THR A 51 -5.28 -7.79 -1.29
C THR A 51 -5.67 -8.83 -0.23
N ALA A 52 -4.73 -9.67 0.17
CA ALA A 52 -4.86 -10.64 1.26
C ALA A 52 -4.44 -10.05 2.62
N HIS A 53 -3.75 -8.91 2.62
CA HIS A 53 -3.05 -8.37 3.80
C HIS A 53 -3.51 -6.95 4.14
N ARG A 54 -4.81 -6.65 3.96
CA ARG A 54 -5.35 -5.30 4.20
C ARG A 54 -4.98 -4.80 5.59
N ASN A 55 -4.49 -3.56 5.64
CA ASN A 55 -4.08 -2.91 6.88
C ASN A 55 -4.54 -1.43 6.92
N HIS A 56 -5.26 -0.99 5.88
CA HIS A 56 -5.78 0.36 5.71
C HIS A 56 -7.30 0.38 5.57
N CYS A 57 -7.88 1.53 5.91
CA CYS A 57 -9.31 1.77 5.78
C CYS A 57 -9.66 2.17 4.33
N PRO A 58 -10.66 1.56 3.68
CA PRO A 58 -11.01 1.91 2.30
C PRO A 58 -11.61 3.31 2.17
N TYR A 59 -12.14 3.88 3.26
CA TYR A 59 -12.81 5.18 3.24
C TYR A 59 -11.86 6.37 3.46
N CYS A 60 -10.91 6.24 4.38
CA CYS A 60 -9.99 7.33 4.73
C CYS A 60 -8.52 7.01 4.45
N LEU A 61 -8.22 5.81 3.94
CA LEU A 61 -6.89 5.32 3.56
C LEU A 61 -5.86 5.25 4.70
N THR A 62 -6.23 5.62 5.93
CA THR A 62 -5.37 5.47 7.11
C THR A 62 -5.03 4.00 7.31
N SER A 63 -3.73 3.71 7.40
CA SER A 63 -3.20 2.39 7.71
C SER A 63 -2.80 2.28 9.18
N ARG A 64 -2.51 1.06 9.65
CA ARG A 64 -1.92 0.78 10.95
C ARG A 64 -0.54 0.15 10.76
N HIS A 65 0.47 0.67 11.47
CA HIS A 65 1.84 0.16 11.37
C HIS A 65 1.97 -1.18 12.09
N VAL A 66 1.62 -2.26 11.38
CA VAL A 66 1.65 -3.63 11.91
C VAL A 66 2.55 -4.56 11.13
N ASP A 67 2.86 -4.27 9.86
CA ASP A 67 3.69 -5.14 9.03
C ASP A 67 5.18 -4.78 9.12
N GLY A 68 5.99 -5.77 9.46
CA GLY A 68 7.43 -5.67 9.63
C GLY A 68 8.17 -5.82 8.32
N ARG A 69 8.89 -6.92 8.18
CA ARG A 69 9.73 -7.16 7.00
C ARG A 69 8.90 -7.52 5.77
N ALA A 70 7.78 -8.22 5.96
CA ALA A 70 6.98 -8.74 4.86
C ALA A 70 5.50 -8.36 5.01
N PRO A 71 4.80 -8.00 3.91
CA PRO A 71 3.37 -7.76 3.97
C PRO A 71 2.61 -8.92 4.63
N GLY A 72 1.73 -8.57 5.57
CA GLY A 72 0.90 -9.50 6.33
C GLY A 72 1.59 -10.26 7.45
N ASP A 73 2.87 -10.01 7.75
CA ASP A 73 3.58 -10.68 8.86
C ASP A 73 3.13 -10.21 10.24
N ARG A 74 2.47 -9.04 10.32
CA ARG A 74 1.97 -8.41 11.55
C ARG A 74 3.03 -8.31 12.67
N GLY A 75 4.29 -8.19 12.29
CA GLY A 75 5.45 -8.23 13.20
C GLY A 75 5.84 -6.89 13.84
N GLU A 76 5.22 -5.76 13.48
CA GLU A 76 5.56 -4.45 14.07
C GLU A 76 4.81 -4.20 15.37
N GLU A 77 5.55 -3.82 16.41
CA GLU A 77 5.00 -3.44 17.71
C GLU A 77 4.46 -2.00 17.74
N CYS A 78 4.95 -1.14 16.83
CA CYS A 78 4.61 0.28 16.78
C CYS A 78 3.10 0.54 16.80
N ARG A 79 2.34 -0.16 15.94
CA ARG A 79 0.87 -0.17 15.89
C ARG A 79 0.18 1.18 15.74
N ALA A 80 0.95 2.25 15.55
CA ALA A 80 0.49 3.62 15.39
C ALA A 80 -0.23 3.80 14.04
N PRO A 81 -1.11 4.81 13.93
CA PRO A 81 -1.70 5.17 12.64
C PRO A 81 -0.63 5.59 11.64
N MET A 82 -0.87 5.27 10.37
CA MET A 82 -0.07 5.72 9.24
C MET A 82 -0.92 6.54 8.29
N ASP A 83 -0.41 7.72 7.91
CA ASP A 83 -1.04 8.60 6.93
C ASP A 83 -0.78 8.11 5.52
N ALA A 84 -1.82 8.12 4.68
CA ALA A 84 -1.64 7.96 3.25
C ALA A 84 -1.02 9.25 2.69
N LEU A 85 0.20 9.15 2.18
CA LEU A 85 0.96 10.29 1.67
C LEU A 85 0.69 10.52 0.18
N THR A 86 0.81 9.46 -0.61
CA THR A 86 0.71 9.54 -2.07
C THR A 86 0.43 8.15 -2.67
N LEU A 87 0.25 8.13 -3.98
CA LEU A 87 0.22 6.93 -4.81
C LEU A 87 1.53 6.83 -5.62
N ALA A 88 2.01 5.61 -5.80
CA ALA A 88 3.08 5.28 -6.73
C ALA A 88 2.56 4.23 -7.71
N VAL A 89 3.14 4.18 -8.91
CA VAL A 89 2.84 3.18 -9.93
C VAL A 89 4.14 2.46 -10.26
N ARG A 90 4.12 1.13 -10.23
CA ARG A 90 5.23 0.29 -10.68
C ARG A 90 5.29 0.25 -12.20
N ASP A 91 6.41 -0.21 -12.75
CA ASP A 91 6.60 -0.37 -14.20
C ASP A 91 5.58 -1.34 -14.84
N ASP A 92 5.05 -2.29 -14.07
CA ASP A 92 4.00 -3.22 -14.49
C ASP A 92 2.57 -2.63 -14.40
N GLY A 93 2.45 -1.34 -14.05
CA GLY A 93 1.19 -0.64 -13.90
C GLY A 93 0.48 -0.90 -12.57
N GLU A 94 1.09 -1.63 -11.62
CA GLU A 94 0.49 -1.84 -10.31
C GLU A 94 0.57 -0.58 -9.44
N TRP A 95 -0.58 -0.16 -8.90
CA TRP A 95 -0.68 0.98 -8.00
C TRP A 95 -0.29 0.59 -6.57
N LEU A 96 0.38 1.50 -5.87
CA LEU A 96 0.77 1.37 -4.48
C LEU A 96 0.36 2.62 -3.71
N LEU A 97 -0.31 2.44 -2.59
CA LEU A 97 -0.49 3.45 -1.55
C LEU A 97 0.79 3.55 -0.73
N ILE A 98 1.35 4.74 -0.62
CA ILE A 98 2.51 5.02 0.22
C ILE A 98 2.02 5.59 1.54
N HIS A 99 2.33 4.90 2.62
CA HIS A 99 1.96 5.27 3.98
C HIS A 99 3.17 5.71 4.79
N ARG A 100 3.01 6.71 5.66
CA ARG A 100 4.01 7.13 6.65
C ARG A 100 3.49 6.96 8.06
N CYS A 101 4.24 6.27 8.92
CA CYS A 101 3.90 6.13 10.32
C CYS A 101 4.02 7.47 11.05
N ARG A 102 2.98 7.85 11.81
CA ARG A 102 2.99 9.08 12.62
C ARG A 102 3.95 9.03 13.81
N ALA A 103 4.25 7.83 14.31
CA ALA A 103 5.10 7.65 15.50
C ALA A 103 6.59 7.50 15.15
N CYS A 104 6.93 6.59 14.23
CA CYS A 104 8.33 6.27 13.91
C CYS A 104 8.79 6.77 12.54
N GLY A 105 7.91 7.38 11.73
CA GLY A 105 8.26 7.92 10.41
C GLY A 105 8.47 6.89 9.30
N THR A 106 8.46 5.59 9.60
CA THR A 106 8.63 4.51 8.60
C THR A 106 7.65 4.64 7.44
N LEU A 107 8.16 4.44 6.22
CA LEU A 107 7.37 4.34 5.01
C LEU A 107 7.03 2.87 4.68
N LYS A 108 5.79 2.61 4.30
CA LYS A 108 5.35 1.30 3.79
C LYS A 108 4.55 1.51 2.50
N ALA A 109 4.67 0.55 1.59
CA ALA A 109 3.91 0.51 0.35
C ALA A 109 2.87 -0.61 0.42
N ASN A 110 1.62 -0.26 0.16
CA ASN A 110 0.47 -1.14 0.27
C ASN A 110 -0.29 -1.17 -1.04
N ARG A 111 -0.74 -2.35 -1.46
CA ARG A 111 -1.61 -2.44 -2.65
C ARG A 111 -3.00 -1.89 -2.29
N PRO A 112 -3.60 -1.00 -3.11
CA PRO A 112 -5.01 -0.65 -2.98
C PRO A 112 -5.89 -1.89 -2.99
N ALA A 113 -6.91 -1.89 -2.14
CA ALA A 113 -7.94 -2.92 -2.15
C ALA A 113 -8.99 -2.59 -3.23
N GLY A 114 -9.65 -3.63 -3.75
CA GLY A 114 -10.70 -3.47 -4.76
C GLY A 114 -11.94 -2.73 -4.26
N ASP A 115 -12.08 -2.58 -2.94
CA ASP A 115 -13.15 -1.81 -2.28
C ASP A 115 -12.68 -0.45 -1.75
N ASP A 116 -11.46 -0.01 -2.07
CA ASP A 116 -10.99 1.34 -1.72
C ASP A 116 -11.85 2.40 -2.41
N HIS A 117 -12.26 3.42 -1.65
CA HIS A 117 -13.16 4.45 -2.15
C HIS A 117 -12.48 5.24 -3.29
N PRO A 118 -13.00 5.23 -4.53
CA PRO A 118 -12.30 5.80 -5.68
C PRO A 118 -11.97 7.29 -5.50
N LEU A 119 -12.91 8.06 -4.94
CA LEU A 119 -12.69 9.47 -4.66
C LEU A 119 -11.55 9.74 -3.66
N ALA A 120 -11.32 8.84 -2.69
CA ALA A 120 -10.22 8.99 -1.75
C ALA A 120 -8.86 8.79 -2.45
N LEU A 121 -8.78 7.81 -3.35
CA LEU A 121 -7.59 7.56 -4.18
C LEU A 121 -7.31 8.73 -5.13
N ILE A 122 -8.34 9.24 -5.82
CA ILE A 122 -8.20 10.39 -6.73
C ILE A 122 -7.75 11.63 -5.97
N ARG A 123 -8.37 11.93 -4.82
CA ARG A 123 -7.96 13.07 -3.98
C ARG A 123 -6.50 12.96 -3.53
N LEU A 124 -6.05 11.75 -3.21
CA LEU A 124 -4.65 11.51 -2.85
C LEU A 124 -3.72 11.75 -4.04
N ALA A 125 -4.06 11.25 -5.23
CA ALA A 125 -3.29 11.44 -6.46
C ALA A 125 -3.17 12.92 -6.87
N LEU A 126 -4.24 13.69 -6.71
CA LEU A 126 -4.29 15.10 -7.12
C LEU A 126 -3.72 16.06 -6.06
N ARG A 127 -3.37 15.57 -4.87
CA ARG A 127 -2.90 16.41 -3.76
C ARG A 127 -1.72 17.34 -4.14
N PRO A 128 -0.69 16.89 -4.89
CA PRO A 128 0.41 17.77 -5.30
C PRO A 128 -0.03 18.91 -6.24
N LEU A 129 -1.14 18.75 -6.97
CA LEU A 129 -1.68 19.79 -7.84
C LEU A 129 -2.52 20.81 -7.07
N ALA A 130 -3.12 20.39 -5.95
CA ALA A 130 -3.94 21.24 -5.09
C ALA A 130 -3.11 22.06 -4.09
N ASP A 131 -1.86 21.67 -3.82
CA ASP A 131 -0.94 22.34 -2.91
C ASP A 131 0.41 22.59 -3.61
N PRO A 132 0.64 23.80 -4.16
CA PRO A 132 1.88 24.16 -4.85
C PRO A 132 3.14 23.99 -3.99
N GLY A 133 3.01 24.07 -2.65
CA GLY A 133 4.12 23.86 -1.73
C GLY A 133 4.68 22.43 -1.74
N LEU A 134 3.87 21.44 -2.14
CA LEU A 134 4.28 20.05 -2.28
C LEU A 134 4.97 19.74 -3.61
N ALA A 135 4.65 20.48 -4.68
CA ALA A 135 5.25 20.28 -6.00
C ALA A 135 6.77 20.54 -6.00
N HIS A 136 7.24 21.43 -5.13
CA HIS A 136 8.67 21.77 -5.01
C HIS A 136 9.52 20.71 -4.28
N LEU A 137 8.92 19.72 -3.62
CA LEU A 137 9.63 18.62 -2.93
C LEU A 137 9.82 17.39 -3.82
N THR A 138 9.08 17.32 -4.92
CA THR A 138 9.29 16.33 -5.97
C THR A 138 10.08 17.04 -7.07
N GLY A 139 11.36 16.73 -7.24
CA GLY A 139 12.21 17.26 -8.32
C GLY A 139 11.78 16.81 -9.72
N VAL A 140 10.50 16.96 -10.06
CA VAL A 140 9.98 16.87 -11.41
C VAL A 140 10.28 18.21 -12.06
N VAL A 141 11.49 18.34 -12.58
CA VAL A 141 11.79 19.35 -13.58
C VAL A 141 10.93 18.98 -14.80
N PRO A 142 10.02 19.84 -15.28
CA PRO A 142 9.39 19.58 -16.57
C PRO A 142 10.50 19.58 -17.61
N GLY A 143 10.68 18.44 -18.29
CA GLY A 143 11.65 18.30 -19.36
C GLY A 143 11.38 19.35 -20.43
N THR A 144 12.42 20.16 -20.69
CA THR A 144 12.56 21.01 -21.87
C THR A 144 12.68 20.17 -23.13
#